data_AF-A0A7S1L6J3-F1
#
_entry.id   AF-A0A7S1L6J3-F1
#
_cell.length_a   1.000
_cell.length_b   1.000
_cell.length_c   1.000
_cell.angle_alpha   90.00
_cell.angle_beta   90.00
_cell.angle_gamma   90.00
#
_symmetry.space_group_name_H-M   'P 1'
#
loop_
_entity.id
_entity.type
_entity.pdbx_description
1 polymer ?
#
loop_
_entity_poly.entity_id
_entity_poly.type
_entity_poly.pdbx_seq_one_letter_code
_entity_poly.pdbx_strand_id
1 'polypeptide(L)'
;AVGSSSPACWRFLDRRCRAGMATASAENGAGAASSTAGLLDFVDTCAKLKTTKRTGWVRKGVADAESVGDHSFRVAVMALALGGEAGVDVGRAVQMALVHDLAEAKVGDLVVDGEQASRDKVTREEKAVLESKAMDSICSTAGRAGSHIRALWDDFEAGASPEARFVKDLDKLEMLCQARTYEEEQPKVNLDDFYRSTASYTFNTPVCHSLDQEVRQQKRARLLAAGDADAQVPGIEEDAAKKSAASAAERGRL
;
A
#
# COMPACT_ATOMS: atom_id res chain seq x y z
N ALA A 1 -6.31 16.80 -46.53
CA ALA A 1 -6.16 17.60 -45.31
C ALA A 1 -7.25 17.17 -44.33
N VAL A 2 -6.90 16.34 -43.36
CA VAL A 2 -7.81 15.88 -42.31
C VAL A 2 -7.17 16.34 -41.00
N GLY A 3 -7.80 17.30 -40.35
CA GLY A 3 -7.35 17.83 -39.06
C GLY A 3 -7.75 16.87 -37.95
N SER A 4 -6.77 16.46 -37.15
CA SER A 4 -6.98 15.87 -35.83
C SER A 4 -6.27 16.73 -34.79
N SER A 5 -7.00 17.70 -34.24
CA SER A 5 -6.57 18.42 -33.03
C SER A 5 -6.89 17.54 -31.82
N SER A 6 -5.85 16.87 -31.31
CA SER A 6 -5.91 16.11 -30.06
C SER A 6 -5.94 17.07 -28.84
N PRO A 7 -6.70 16.78 -27.77
CA PRO A 7 -6.85 17.69 -26.62
C PRO A 7 -5.57 17.86 -25.80
N ALA A 8 -5.30 19.09 -25.41
CA ALA A 8 -4.11 19.54 -24.69
C ALA A 8 -4.14 19.19 -23.18
N CYS A 9 -3.91 17.93 -22.79
CA CYS A 9 -3.82 17.55 -21.36
C CYS A 9 -2.46 17.00 -20.86
N TRP A 10 -1.41 16.94 -21.70
CA TRP A 10 -0.11 16.36 -21.28
C TRP A 10 1.07 17.34 -21.18
N ARG A 11 0.83 18.65 -21.06
CA ARG A 11 1.90 19.67 -21.00
C ARG A 11 2.28 20.12 -19.57
N PHE A 12 2.30 19.21 -18.59
CA PHE A 12 2.68 19.57 -17.21
C PHE A 12 4.05 19.05 -16.73
N LEU A 13 4.87 18.45 -17.60
CA LEU A 13 6.16 17.85 -17.18
C LEU A 13 7.43 18.59 -17.64
N ASP A 14 7.35 19.82 -18.17
CA ASP A 14 8.53 20.40 -18.85
C ASP A 14 8.91 21.86 -18.52
N ARG A 15 8.74 22.35 -17.28
CA ARG A 15 9.19 23.74 -16.95
C ARG A 15 9.89 24.02 -15.61
N ARG A 16 10.43 23.02 -14.88
CA ARG A 16 11.26 23.32 -13.69
C ARG A 16 12.53 22.47 -13.48
N CYS A 17 13.16 21.94 -14.53
CA CYS A 17 14.47 21.27 -14.42
C CYS A 17 15.58 21.81 -15.33
N ARG A 18 15.50 23.06 -15.79
CA ARG A 18 16.59 23.71 -16.56
C ARG A 18 16.90 25.11 -16.07
N ALA A 19 17.50 25.22 -14.89
CA ALA A 19 18.33 26.36 -14.51
C ALA A 19 19.14 25.98 -13.26
N GLY A 20 20.38 25.51 -13.47
CA GLY A 20 21.28 25.20 -12.36
C GLY A 20 22.33 24.12 -12.66
N MET A 21 22.91 24.09 -13.86
CA MET A 21 24.14 23.30 -14.11
C MET A 21 25.17 24.20 -14.77
N ALA A 22 25.96 24.88 -13.94
CA ALA A 22 27.27 25.38 -14.30
C ALA A 22 28.22 25.16 -13.11
N THR A 23 29.15 24.24 -13.32
CA THR A 23 30.46 24.08 -12.67
C THR A 23 30.50 23.93 -11.15
N ALA A 24 30.54 22.68 -10.70
CA ALA A 24 31.30 22.29 -9.52
C ALA A 24 32.09 21.02 -9.84
N SER A 25 33.36 21.06 -9.49
CA SER A 25 34.45 20.17 -9.89
C SER A 25 34.20 18.69 -9.61
N ALA A 26 34.81 17.87 -10.47
CA ALA A 26 35.05 16.46 -10.24
C ALA A 26 35.86 16.27 -8.95
N GLU A 27 35.24 15.68 -7.93
CA GLU A 27 35.94 15.06 -6.82
C GLU A 27 35.32 13.68 -6.53
N ASN A 28 36.21 12.77 -6.15
CA ASN A 28 36.09 11.33 -6.20
C ASN A 28 34.96 10.74 -5.35
N GLY A 29 34.21 9.83 -5.98
CA GLY A 29 33.34 8.87 -5.31
C GLY A 29 33.10 7.68 -6.24
N ALA A 30 34.12 6.85 -6.46
CA ALA A 30 33.97 5.59 -7.16
C ALA A 30 33.13 4.63 -6.31
N GLY A 31 31.80 4.79 -6.35
CA GLY A 31 30.88 3.73 -5.94
C GLY A 31 31.16 2.52 -6.81
N ALA A 32 31.54 1.40 -6.18
CA ALA A 32 31.96 0.18 -6.85
C ALA A 32 30.99 -0.14 -8.02
N ALA A 33 31.55 -0.32 -9.22
CA ALA A 33 30.76 -0.74 -10.37
C ALA A 33 30.09 -2.07 -10.02
N SER A 34 28.76 -2.09 -10.04
CA SER A 34 27.98 -3.30 -9.78
C SER A 34 28.35 -4.37 -10.79
N SER A 35 28.62 -5.59 -10.32
CA SER A 35 28.84 -6.72 -11.21
C SER A 35 27.52 -7.11 -11.87
N THR A 36 27.56 -7.49 -13.15
CA THR A 36 26.38 -7.99 -13.86
C THR A 36 25.73 -9.18 -13.13
N ALA A 37 26.54 -10.01 -12.47
CA ALA A 37 26.05 -11.10 -11.63
C ALA A 37 25.22 -10.60 -10.45
N GLY A 38 25.70 -9.58 -9.71
CA GLY A 38 24.92 -9.00 -8.61
C GLY A 38 23.62 -8.36 -9.09
N LEU A 39 23.62 -7.66 -10.22
CA LEU A 39 22.40 -7.12 -10.80
C LEU A 39 21.41 -8.22 -11.18
N LEU A 40 21.88 -9.35 -11.70
CA LEU A 40 21.02 -10.50 -11.97
C LEU A 40 20.47 -11.11 -10.67
N ASP A 41 21.28 -11.24 -9.63
CA ASP A 41 20.82 -11.70 -8.30
C ASP A 41 19.72 -10.80 -7.73
N PHE A 42 19.84 -9.48 -7.92
CA PHE A 42 18.79 -8.53 -7.54
C PHE A 42 17.50 -8.76 -8.32
N VAL A 43 17.58 -8.91 -9.64
CA VAL A 43 16.42 -9.18 -10.51
C VAL A 43 15.74 -10.51 -10.15
N ASP A 44 16.52 -11.56 -9.93
CA ASP A 44 16.03 -12.88 -9.53
C ASP A 44 15.40 -12.87 -8.14
N THR A 45 15.94 -12.05 -7.23
CA THR A 45 15.34 -11.84 -5.91
C THR A 45 13.98 -11.16 -6.05
N CYS A 46 13.85 -10.09 -6.85
CA CYS A 46 12.57 -9.42 -7.10
C CYS A 46 11.52 -10.39 -7.68
N ALA A 47 11.94 -11.33 -8.52
CA ALA A 47 11.04 -12.31 -9.12
C ALA A 47 10.34 -13.21 -8.08
N LYS A 48 10.91 -13.39 -6.88
CA LYS A 48 10.28 -14.18 -5.80
C LYS A 48 8.94 -13.61 -5.36
N LEU A 49 8.76 -12.29 -5.41
CA LEU A 49 7.50 -11.63 -5.05
C LEU A 49 6.31 -12.08 -5.91
N LYS A 50 6.55 -12.55 -7.14
CA LYS A 50 5.51 -13.09 -8.04
C LYS A 50 4.93 -14.43 -7.53
N THR A 51 5.70 -15.12 -6.70
CA THR A 51 5.34 -16.45 -6.18
C THR A 51 5.08 -16.46 -4.68
N THR A 52 5.56 -15.46 -3.94
CA THR A 52 5.20 -15.25 -2.54
C THR A 52 3.73 -14.83 -2.47
N LYS A 53 2.87 -15.73 -1.99
CA LYS A 53 1.45 -15.45 -1.80
C LYS A 53 1.23 -14.63 -0.54
N ARG A 54 0.28 -13.70 -0.58
CA ARG A 54 -0.13 -12.93 0.60
C ARG A 54 -0.74 -13.86 1.64
N THR A 55 -0.01 -14.07 2.72
CA THR A 55 -0.23 -15.09 3.75
C THR A 55 -1.58 -14.94 4.41
N GLY A 56 -2.05 -13.70 4.63
CA GLY A 56 -3.37 -13.42 5.19
C GLY A 56 -4.51 -14.12 4.42
N TRP A 57 -4.51 -14.02 3.08
CA TRP A 57 -5.54 -14.61 2.22
C TRP A 57 -5.46 -16.13 2.20
N VAL A 58 -4.24 -16.68 2.04
CA VAL A 58 -3.99 -18.13 2.05
C VAL A 58 -4.52 -18.76 3.33
N ARG A 59 -4.27 -18.11 4.47
CA ARG A 59 -4.72 -18.59 5.78
C ARG A 59 -6.23 -18.55 5.98
N LYS A 60 -6.92 -17.64 5.28
CA LYS A 60 -8.39 -17.56 5.24
C LYS A 60 -9.02 -18.48 4.20
N GLY A 61 -8.20 -19.23 3.45
CA GLY A 61 -8.69 -20.19 2.46
C GLY A 61 -9.20 -19.54 1.17
N VAL A 62 -8.74 -18.32 0.86
CA VAL A 62 -8.99 -17.69 -0.45
C VAL A 62 -8.32 -18.54 -1.53
N ALA A 63 -9.12 -18.99 -2.50
CA ALA A 63 -8.60 -19.66 -3.69
C ALA A 63 -7.85 -18.64 -4.57
N ASP A 64 -6.73 -19.05 -5.15
CA ASP A 64 -5.91 -18.22 -6.04
C ASP A 64 -5.57 -16.83 -5.46
N ALA A 65 -5.20 -16.80 -4.18
CA ALA A 65 -4.73 -15.60 -3.50
C ALA A 65 -3.64 -14.86 -4.31
N GLU A 66 -3.65 -13.53 -4.24
CA GLU A 66 -2.69 -12.67 -4.90
C GLU A 66 -1.26 -12.92 -4.39
N SER A 67 -0.28 -12.57 -5.20
CA SER A 67 1.11 -12.49 -4.78
C SER A 67 1.46 -11.13 -4.18
N VAL A 68 2.56 -11.04 -3.43
CA VAL A 68 3.09 -9.76 -2.93
C VAL A 68 3.41 -8.81 -4.09
N GLY A 69 3.82 -9.36 -5.24
CA GLY A 69 4.02 -8.59 -6.46
C GLY A 69 2.73 -7.98 -7.01
N ASP A 70 1.59 -8.68 -6.93
CA ASP A 70 0.27 -8.18 -7.36
C ASP A 70 -0.19 -7.02 -6.44
N HIS A 71 -0.07 -7.23 -5.13
CA HIS A 71 -0.33 -6.21 -4.11
C HIS A 71 0.51 -4.94 -4.37
N SER A 72 1.85 -5.10 -4.43
CA SER A 72 2.78 -3.98 -4.65
C SER A 72 2.50 -3.23 -5.96
N PHE A 73 2.11 -3.95 -7.01
CA PHE A 73 1.72 -3.34 -8.28
C PHE A 73 0.49 -2.43 -8.10
N ARG A 74 -0.57 -2.90 -7.44
CA ARG A 74 -1.77 -2.09 -7.26
C ARG A 74 -1.53 -0.91 -6.31
N VAL A 75 -0.75 -1.08 -5.24
CA VAL A 75 -0.33 0.03 -4.37
C VAL A 75 0.41 1.10 -5.19
N ALA A 76 1.34 0.72 -6.07
CA ALA A 76 2.06 1.68 -6.92
C ALA A 76 1.14 2.40 -7.92
N VAL A 77 0.17 1.70 -8.52
CA VAL A 77 -0.84 2.33 -9.39
C VAL A 77 -1.73 3.30 -8.61
N MET A 78 -2.13 2.94 -7.38
CA MET A 78 -2.88 3.84 -6.50
C MET A 78 -2.06 5.06 -6.11
N ALA A 79 -0.76 4.90 -5.82
CA ALA A 79 0.14 6.02 -5.53
C ALA A 79 0.26 6.97 -6.73
N LEU A 80 0.36 6.42 -7.94
CA LEU A 80 0.38 7.21 -9.18
C LEU A 80 -0.92 8.00 -9.38
N ALA A 81 -2.08 7.37 -9.14
CA ALA A 81 -3.38 7.97 -9.40
C ALA A 81 -3.79 8.99 -8.32
N LEU A 82 -3.51 8.68 -7.05
CA LEU A 82 -4.02 9.42 -5.89
C LEU A 82 -3.01 10.39 -5.28
N GLY A 83 -1.72 10.30 -5.65
CA GLY A 83 -0.68 11.13 -5.05
C GLY A 83 -0.86 12.64 -5.28
N GLY A 84 -1.51 13.03 -6.38
CA GLY A 84 -1.89 14.44 -6.63
C GLY A 84 -2.96 14.94 -5.65
N GLU A 85 -3.98 14.12 -5.38
CA GLU A 85 -5.03 14.40 -4.40
C GLU A 85 -4.48 14.39 -2.96
N ALA A 86 -3.48 13.55 -2.70
CA ALA A 86 -2.78 13.48 -1.42
C ALA A 86 -1.79 14.64 -1.20
N GLY A 87 -1.44 15.39 -2.24
CA GLY A 87 -0.49 16.50 -2.15
C GLY A 87 0.96 16.07 -1.87
N VAL A 88 1.37 14.88 -2.31
CA VAL A 88 2.71 14.31 -2.09
C VAL A 88 3.55 14.28 -3.37
N ASP A 89 4.86 14.04 -3.25
CA ASP A 89 5.69 13.73 -4.44
C ASP A 89 5.30 12.36 -4.99
N VAL A 90 4.52 12.37 -6.08
CA VAL A 90 4.04 11.16 -6.78
C VAL A 90 5.20 10.26 -7.21
N GLY A 91 6.29 10.84 -7.71
CA GLY A 91 7.43 10.07 -8.19
C GLY A 91 8.13 9.32 -7.06
N ARG A 92 8.30 9.97 -5.91
CA ARG A 92 8.84 9.33 -4.70
C ARG A 92 7.87 8.29 -4.12
N ALA A 93 6.58 8.60 -4.04
CA ALA A 93 5.56 7.68 -3.53
C ALA A 93 5.45 6.39 -4.35
N VAL A 94 5.47 6.48 -5.68
CA VAL A 94 5.46 5.30 -6.57
C VAL A 94 6.72 4.45 -6.37
N GLN A 95 7.90 5.07 -6.29
CA GLN A 95 9.15 4.34 -6.03
C GLN A 95 9.13 3.63 -4.68
N MET A 96 8.59 4.29 -3.65
CA MET A 96 8.45 3.71 -2.32
C MET A 96 7.46 2.54 -2.31
N ALA A 97 6.29 2.70 -2.92
CA ALA A 97 5.30 1.64 -3.08
C ALA A 97 5.87 0.39 -3.77
N LEU A 98 6.74 0.55 -4.76
CA LEU A 98 7.38 -0.58 -5.45
C LEU A 98 8.37 -1.36 -4.59
N VAL A 99 8.90 -0.78 -3.51
CA VAL A 99 9.96 -1.39 -2.70
C VAL A 99 9.57 -1.67 -1.25
N HIS A 100 8.39 -1.24 -0.80
CA HIS A 100 7.99 -1.32 0.60
C HIS A 100 8.00 -2.76 1.15
N ASP A 101 7.47 -3.72 0.38
CA ASP A 101 7.46 -5.15 0.72
C ASP A 101 8.61 -5.95 0.07
N LEU A 102 9.66 -5.28 -0.42
CA LEU A 102 10.75 -5.97 -1.15
C LEU A 102 11.50 -6.98 -0.26
N ALA A 103 11.53 -6.75 1.06
CA ALA A 103 12.11 -7.68 2.03
C ALA A 103 11.45 -9.07 2.00
N GLU A 104 10.15 -9.14 1.69
CA GLU A 104 9.36 -10.36 1.66
C GLU A 104 9.81 -11.34 0.56
N ALA A 105 10.60 -10.86 -0.40
CA ALA A 105 11.27 -11.72 -1.39
C ALA A 105 12.23 -12.73 -0.74
N LYS A 106 12.73 -12.42 0.47
CA LYS A 106 13.63 -13.29 1.25
C LYS A 106 12.98 -13.87 2.50
N VAL A 107 12.15 -13.10 3.21
CA VAL A 107 11.59 -13.54 4.51
C VAL A 107 10.17 -14.11 4.39
N GLY A 108 9.51 -13.96 3.23
CA GLY A 108 8.10 -14.26 3.05
C GLY A 108 7.18 -13.17 3.64
N ASP A 109 5.89 -13.25 3.35
CA ASP A 109 4.88 -12.36 3.93
C ASP A 109 4.56 -12.81 5.36
N LEU A 110 5.21 -12.19 6.35
CA LEU A 110 5.03 -12.48 7.77
C LEU A 110 3.87 -11.67 8.36
N VAL A 111 2.87 -12.35 8.91
CA VAL A 111 1.69 -11.70 9.51
C VAL A 111 1.93 -11.49 11.00
N VAL A 112 2.01 -10.24 11.43
CA VAL A 112 2.25 -9.87 12.85
C VAL A 112 1.07 -9.16 13.52
N ASP A 113 0.05 -8.78 12.75
CA ASP A 113 -1.15 -8.10 13.25
C ASP A 113 -2.41 -8.97 13.02
N GLY A 114 -3.45 -8.71 13.82
CA GLY A 114 -4.73 -9.40 13.74
C GLY A 114 -4.71 -10.84 14.27
N GLU A 115 -5.82 -11.55 14.09
CA GLU A 115 -6.02 -12.89 14.69
C GLU A 115 -5.02 -13.94 14.17
N GLN A 116 -4.52 -13.75 12.96
CA GLN A 116 -3.60 -14.68 12.30
C GLN A 116 -2.14 -14.55 12.78
N ALA A 117 -1.79 -13.51 13.54
CA ALA A 117 -0.41 -13.22 13.97
C ALA A 117 0.21 -14.34 14.82
N SER A 118 -0.61 -15.03 15.61
CA SER A 118 -0.18 -16.13 16.48
C SER A 118 0.45 -17.33 15.75
N ARG A 119 0.24 -17.43 14.43
CA ARG A 119 0.70 -18.57 13.63
C ARG A 119 2.17 -18.45 13.22
N ASP A 120 2.67 -17.23 13.02
CA ASP A 120 4.08 -17.01 12.69
C ASP A 120 4.96 -17.03 13.94
N LYS A 121 4.40 -16.69 15.11
CA LYS A 121 5.14 -16.62 16.39
C LYS A 121 6.38 -15.70 16.31
N VAL A 122 6.33 -14.70 15.45
CA VAL A 122 7.35 -13.67 15.28
C VAL A 122 6.78 -12.37 15.83
N THR A 123 7.53 -11.65 16.67
CA THR A 123 7.10 -10.32 17.14
C THR A 123 7.31 -9.26 16.07
N ARG A 124 6.70 -8.08 16.24
CA ARG A 124 6.89 -6.96 15.31
C ARG A 124 8.36 -6.52 15.24
N GLU A 125 9.06 -6.54 16.37
CA GLU A 125 10.48 -6.20 16.46
C GLU A 125 11.34 -7.24 15.75
N GLU A 126 11.04 -8.53 15.92
CA GLU A 126 11.73 -9.60 15.23
C GLU A 126 11.52 -9.53 13.71
N LYS A 127 10.29 -9.25 13.26
CA LYS A 127 9.97 -9.01 11.85
C LYS A 127 10.82 -7.86 11.30
N ALA A 128 10.82 -6.71 11.98
CA ALA A 128 11.60 -5.55 11.55
C ALA A 128 13.11 -5.85 11.41
N VAL A 129 13.67 -6.63 12.34
CA VAL A 129 15.09 -7.07 12.26
C VAL A 129 15.33 -8.01 11.08
N LEU A 130 14.43 -8.96 10.83
CA LEU A 130 14.53 -9.89 9.70
C LEU A 130 14.44 -9.15 8.36
N GLU A 131 13.49 -8.24 8.24
CA GLU A 131 13.26 -7.46 7.02
C GLU A 131 14.41 -6.48 6.76
N SER A 132 14.91 -5.79 7.79
CA SER A 132 16.08 -4.92 7.64
C SER A 132 17.31 -5.70 7.14
N LYS A 133 17.57 -6.90 7.67
CA LYS A 133 18.67 -7.76 7.19
C LYS A 133 18.45 -8.26 5.76
N ALA A 134 17.21 -8.57 5.40
CA ALA A 134 16.86 -8.91 4.02
C ALA A 134 17.13 -7.74 3.08
N MET A 135 16.76 -6.52 3.48
CA MET A 135 17.01 -5.31 2.71
C MET A 135 18.49 -4.96 2.59
N ASP A 136 19.31 -5.18 3.62
CA ASP A 136 20.77 -5.09 3.52
C ASP A 136 21.29 -6.00 2.39
N SER A 137 20.86 -7.25 2.39
CA SER A 137 21.25 -8.24 1.37
C SER A 137 20.79 -7.83 -0.04
N ILE A 138 19.52 -7.42 -0.19
CA ILE A 138 18.93 -7.02 -1.48
C ILE A 138 19.60 -5.76 -2.02
N CYS A 139 19.81 -4.75 -1.17
CA CYS A 139 20.38 -3.48 -1.61
C CYS A 139 21.87 -3.62 -1.98
N SER A 140 22.59 -4.57 -1.37
CA SER A 140 23.99 -4.87 -1.73
C SER A 140 24.15 -5.37 -3.17
N THR A 141 23.11 -5.98 -3.75
CA THR A 141 23.12 -6.52 -5.12
C THR A 141 22.47 -5.58 -6.14
N ALA A 142 21.74 -4.55 -5.69
CA ALA A 142 21.05 -3.56 -6.54
C ALA A 142 21.98 -2.51 -7.21
N GLY A 143 23.29 -2.64 -7.04
CA GLY A 143 24.27 -1.75 -7.65
C GLY A 143 24.11 -0.29 -7.20
N ARG A 144 24.14 0.65 -8.16
CA ARG A 144 24.07 2.10 -7.85
C ARG A 144 22.74 2.52 -7.21
N ALA A 145 21.68 1.73 -7.38
CA ALA A 145 20.35 2.02 -6.84
C ALA A 145 20.19 1.56 -5.38
N GLY A 146 21.09 0.72 -4.86
CA GLY A 146 20.93 0.08 -3.55
C GLY A 146 20.73 1.06 -2.39
N SER A 147 21.50 2.14 -2.35
CA SER A 147 21.36 3.16 -1.29
C SER A 147 20.03 3.91 -1.37
N HIS A 148 19.53 4.17 -2.59
CA HIS A 148 18.24 4.84 -2.80
C HIS A 148 17.06 3.93 -2.42
N ILE A 149 17.11 2.65 -2.83
CA ILE A 149 16.09 1.65 -2.44
C ILE A 149 16.06 1.49 -0.93
N ARG A 150 17.23 1.39 -0.29
CA ARG A 150 17.30 1.31 1.18
C ARG A 150 16.70 2.53 1.85
N ALA A 151 17.04 3.74 1.39
CA ALA A 151 16.52 4.97 1.96
C ALA A 151 15.00 5.11 1.80
N LEU A 152 14.43 4.64 0.69
CA LEU A 152 12.97 4.58 0.51
C LEU A 152 12.32 3.61 1.50
N TRP A 153 12.91 2.42 1.67
CA TRP A 153 12.38 1.41 2.58
C TRP A 153 12.48 1.86 4.05
N ASP A 154 13.60 2.45 4.48
CA ASP A 154 13.77 2.95 5.84
C ASP A 154 12.76 4.07 6.16
N ASP A 155 12.50 4.97 5.20
CA ASP A 155 11.49 6.04 5.34
C ASP A 155 10.08 5.46 5.38
N PHE A 156 9.76 4.48 4.53
CA PHE A 156 8.50 3.75 4.60
C PHE A 156 8.31 3.12 5.97
N GLU A 157 9.28 2.39 6.50
CA GLU A 157 9.18 1.75 7.82
C GLU A 157 8.95 2.77 8.93
N ALA A 158 9.72 3.86 8.92
CA ALA A 158 9.61 4.94 9.90
C ALA A 158 8.33 5.77 9.76
N GLY A 159 7.71 5.81 8.58
CA GLY A 159 6.56 6.68 8.30
C GLY A 159 6.90 8.17 8.45
N ALA A 160 8.14 8.57 8.16
CA ALA A 160 8.62 9.91 8.47
C ALA A 160 8.13 10.95 7.45
N SER A 161 8.24 10.65 6.16
CA SER A 161 7.79 11.58 5.12
C SER A 161 6.26 11.55 4.89
N PRO A 162 5.70 12.59 4.24
CA PRO A 162 4.33 12.54 3.74
C PRO A 162 4.08 11.38 2.77
N GLU A 163 5.04 11.09 1.88
CA GLU A 163 4.97 9.95 0.95
C GLU A 163 4.94 8.62 1.71
N ALA A 164 5.75 8.47 2.76
CA ALA A 164 5.75 7.26 3.58
C ALA A 164 4.42 7.01 4.28
N ARG A 165 3.84 8.06 4.88
CA ARG A 165 2.51 7.97 5.49
C ARG A 165 1.43 7.67 4.46
N PHE A 166 1.49 8.32 3.30
CA PHE A 166 0.58 8.06 2.20
C PHE A 166 0.68 6.61 1.68
N VAL A 167 1.89 6.08 1.45
CA VAL A 167 2.07 4.70 0.98
C VAL A 167 1.64 3.69 2.04
N LYS A 168 1.85 3.96 3.34
CA LYS A 168 1.29 3.13 4.43
C LYS A 168 -0.24 3.13 4.42
N ASP A 169 -0.87 4.29 4.20
CA ASP A 169 -2.32 4.36 4.05
C ASP A 169 -2.79 3.54 2.83
N LEU A 170 -2.05 3.61 1.71
CA LEU A 170 -2.37 2.85 0.50
C LEU A 170 -2.22 1.34 0.70
N ASP A 171 -1.18 0.86 1.40
CA ASP A 171 -1.02 -0.56 1.74
C ASP A 171 -2.27 -1.11 2.44
N LYS A 172 -2.78 -0.38 3.45
CA LYS A 172 -4.01 -0.78 4.17
C LYS A 172 -5.27 -0.65 3.31
N LEU A 173 -5.39 0.41 2.53
CA LEU A 173 -6.55 0.62 1.66
C LEU A 173 -6.62 -0.44 0.55
N GLU A 174 -5.48 -0.78 -0.04
CA GLU A 174 -5.38 -1.80 -1.07
C GLU A 174 -5.83 -3.16 -0.53
N MET A 175 -5.38 -3.53 0.67
CA MET A 175 -5.79 -4.76 1.35
C MET A 175 -7.32 -4.81 1.58
N LEU A 176 -7.95 -3.69 1.96
CA LEU A 176 -9.40 -3.61 2.14
C LEU A 176 -10.17 -3.71 0.82
N CYS A 177 -9.66 -3.05 -0.23
CA CYS A 177 -10.19 -3.22 -1.58
C CYS A 177 -10.12 -4.69 -2.02
N GLN A 178 -9.00 -5.37 -1.74
CA GLN A 178 -8.84 -6.79 -2.08
C GLN A 178 -9.78 -7.70 -1.29
N ALA A 179 -9.94 -7.46 0.02
CA ALA A 179 -10.87 -8.21 0.85
C ALA A 179 -12.28 -8.14 0.27
N ARG A 180 -12.71 -6.94 -0.13
CA ARG A 180 -14.00 -6.75 -0.78
C ARG A 180 -14.11 -7.53 -2.10
N THR A 181 -13.12 -7.45 -2.98
CA THR A 181 -13.11 -8.21 -4.24
C THR A 181 -13.24 -9.71 -3.99
N TYR A 182 -12.48 -10.27 -3.04
CA TYR A 182 -12.58 -11.69 -2.71
C TYR A 182 -13.92 -12.08 -2.07
N GLU A 183 -14.56 -11.21 -1.28
CA GLU A 183 -15.92 -11.45 -0.77
C GLU A 183 -17.00 -11.38 -1.88
N GLU A 184 -16.73 -10.69 -2.99
CA GLU A 184 -17.60 -10.69 -4.18
C GLU A 184 -17.44 -11.99 -4.97
N GLU A 185 -16.20 -12.41 -5.19
CA GLU A 185 -15.86 -13.57 -6.02
C GLU A 185 -16.04 -14.90 -5.28
N GLN A 186 -15.82 -14.92 -3.96
CA GLN A 186 -15.79 -16.12 -3.12
C GLN A 186 -16.67 -15.94 -1.87
N PRO A 187 -18.02 -15.91 -2.00
CA PRO A 187 -18.94 -15.51 -0.91
C PRO A 187 -18.92 -16.39 0.35
N LYS A 188 -18.23 -17.53 0.32
CA LYS A 188 -18.08 -18.44 1.47
C LYS A 188 -16.89 -18.10 2.36
N VAL A 189 -15.97 -17.26 1.90
CA VAL A 189 -14.79 -16.86 2.66
C VAL A 189 -15.15 -15.67 3.55
N ASN A 190 -14.89 -15.78 4.86
CA ASN A 190 -15.05 -14.65 5.79
C ASN A 190 -13.74 -13.88 5.90
N LEU A 191 -13.76 -12.61 5.50
CA LEU A 191 -12.63 -11.68 5.55
C LEU A 191 -12.86 -10.50 6.52
N ASP A 192 -13.79 -10.62 7.48
CA ASP A 192 -14.11 -9.55 8.45
C ASP A 192 -12.91 -9.15 9.31
N ASP A 193 -11.98 -10.08 9.58
CA ASP A 193 -10.76 -9.81 10.34
C ASP A 193 -9.92 -8.69 9.73
N PHE A 194 -9.89 -8.55 8.40
CA PHE A 194 -9.14 -7.49 7.72
C PHE A 194 -9.76 -6.11 7.96
N TYR A 195 -11.10 -6.06 8.06
CA TYR A 195 -11.81 -4.85 8.43
C TYR A 195 -11.63 -4.53 9.91
N ARG A 196 -11.57 -5.55 10.77
CA ARG A 196 -11.35 -5.40 12.22
C ARG A 196 -9.92 -4.96 12.55
N SER A 197 -8.92 -5.53 11.88
CA SER A 197 -7.51 -5.20 12.10
C SER A 197 -7.17 -3.75 11.73
N THR A 198 -7.97 -3.16 10.83
CA THR A 198 -7.82 -1.77 10.38
C THR A 198 -8.83 -0.81 11.02
N ALA A 199 -9.75 -1.29 11.86
CA ALA A 199 -10.79 -0.44 12.46
C ALA A 199 -10.22 0.63 13.41
N SER A 200 -9.05 0.40 14.01
CA SER A 200 -8.33 1.38 14.84
C SER A 200 -7.20 2.08 14.08
N TYR A 201 -6.97 1.74 12.82
CA TYR A 201 -5.97 2.40 12.00
C TYR A 201 -6.46 3.80 11.63
N THR A 202 -5.61 4.80 11.85
CA THR A 202 -5.90 6.18 11.46
C THR A 202 -5.25 6.46 10.11
N PHE A 203 -6.06 6.63 9.08
CA PHE A 203 -5.59 7.07 7.76
C PHE A 203 -5.13 8.53 7.85
N ASN A 204 -3.87 8.77 7.50
CA ASN A 204 -3.23 10.09 7.62
C ASN A 204 -3.61 11.02 6.45
N THR A 205 -4.02 10.43 5.33
CA THR A 205 -4.29 11.11 4.08
C THR A 205 -5.80 11.19 3.86
N PRO A 206 -6.39 12.39 3.69
CA PRO A 206 -7.84 12.53 3.55
C PRO A 206 -8.47 11.72 2.41
N VAL A 207 -7.78 11.60 1.26
CA VAL A 207 -8.27 10.80 0.13
C VAL A 207 -8.32 9.31 0.47
N CYS A 208 -7.33 8.78 1.19
CA CYS A 208 -7.31 7.38 1.62
C CYS A 208 -8.39 7.11 2.67
N HIS A 209 -8.59 8.03 3.63
CA HIS A 209 -9.68 7.96 4.61
C HIS A 209 -11.05 7.90 3.93
N SER A 210 -11.29 8.80 2.96
CA SER A 210 -12.57 8.85 2.24
C SER A 210 -12.84 7.55 1.46
N LEU A 211 -11.80 6.97 0.85
CA LEU A 211 -11.91 5.71 0.11
C LEU A 211 -12.11 4.50 1.04
N ASP A 212 -11.45 4.46 2.21
CA ASP A 212 -11.71 3.45 3.23
C ASP A 212 -13.18 3.46 3.67
N GLN A 213 -13.72 4.64 3.97
CA GLN A 213 -15.12 4.79 4.35
C GLN A 213 -16.06 4.31 3.24
N GLU A 214 -15.78 4.65 1.98
CA GLU A 214 -16.55 4.18 0.83
C GLU A 214 -16.50 2.65 0.70
N VAL A 215 -15.33 2.02 0.81
CA VAL A 215 -15.18 0.55 0.76
C VAL A 215 -16.03 -0.12 1.84
N ARG A 216 -15.96 0.37 3.07
CA ARG A 216 -16.73 -0.19 4.20
C ARG A 216 -18.24 0.02 4.02
N GLN A 217 -18.66 1.19 3.53
CA GLN A 217 -20.07 1.49 3.25
C GLN A 217 -20.62 0.57 2.15
N GLN A 218 -19.88 0.33 1.08
CA GLN A 218 -20.30 -0.60 0.01
C GLN A 218 -20.43 -2.04 0.52
N LYS A 219 -19.53 -2.50 1.39
CA LYS A 219 -19.69 -3.80 2.07
C LYS A 219 -20.97 -3.84 2.90
N ARG A 220 -21.23 -2.82 3.72
CA ARG A 220 -22.45 -2.75 4.54
C ARG A 220 -23.71 -2.77 3.67
N ALA A 221 -23.73 -2.02 2.58
CA ALA A 221 -24.84 -2.00 1.64
C ALA A 221 -25.10 -3.38 1.02
N ARG A 222 -24.05 -4.15 0.69
CA ARG A 222 -24.18 -5.53 0.21
C ARG A 222 -24.77 -6.47 1.27
N LEU A 223 -24.31 -6.38 2.52
CA LEU A 223 -24.84 -7.20 3.62
C LEU A 223 -26.33 -6.92 3.87
N LEU A 224 -26.71 -5.64 3.88
CA LEU A 224 -28.12 -5.23 3.98
C LEU A 224 -28.95 -5.76 2.80
N ALA A 225 -28.43 -5.67 1.58
CA ALA A 225 -29.09 -6.20 0.39
C ALA A 225 -29.21 -7.75 0.40
N ALA A 226 -28.30 -8.44 1.11
CA ALA A 226 -28.33 -9.87 1.32
C ALA A 226 -29.28 -10.30 2.47
N GLY A 227 -29.94 -9.36 3.14
CA GLY A 227 -30.94 -9.62 4.18
C GLY A 227 -30.40 -9.57 5.61
N ASP A 228 -29.14 -9.18 5.81
CA ASP A 228 -28.59 -8.92 7.14
C ASP A 228 -28.97 -7.51 7.61
N ALA A 229 -30.13 -7.39 8.25
CA ALA A 229 -30.69 -6.11 8.70
C ALA A 229 -29.82 -5.40 9.76
N ASP A 230 -29.00 -6.15 10.48
CA ASP A 230 -28.15 -5.67 11.56
C ASP A 230 -26.67 -5.57 11.13
N ALA A 231 -26.39 -5.60 9.82
CA ALA A 231 -25.05 -5.59 9.27
C ALA A 231 -24.17 -4.47 9.84
N GLN A 232 -23.16 -4.86 10.63
CA GLN A 232 -22.12 -3.99 11.16
C GLN A 232 -20.80 -4.27 10.46
N VAL A 233 -20.22 -3.24 9.84
CA VAL A 233 -18.87 -3.30 9.31
C VAL A 233 -17.97 -2.46 10.22
N PRO A 234 -16.98 -3.07 10.90
CA PRO A 234 -16.04 -2.38 11.76
C PRO A 234 -15.37 -1.20 11.04
N GLY A 235 -15.08 -0.10 11.75
CA GLY A 235 -14.39 1.07 11.18
C GLY A 235 -15.24 2.04 10.35
N ILE A 236 -16.54 1.78 10.16
CA ILE A 236 -17.44 2.79 9.58
C ILE A 236 -17.63 3.92 10.60
N GLU A 237 -17.33 5.14 10.17
CA GLU A 237 -17.73 6.35 10.88
C GLU A 237 -19.23 6.58 10.64
N GLU A 238 -20.02 6.56 11.70
CA GLU A 238 -21.43 6.91 11.57
C GLU A 238 -21.57 8.41 11.28
N ASP A 239 -22.25 8.75 10.17
CA ASP A 239 -22.64 10.12 9.84
C ASP A 239 -23.07 10.88 11.09
N ALA A 240 -22.28 11.89 11.50
CA ALA A 240 -22.63 12.77 12.62
C ALA A 240 -24.02 13.42 12.40
N ALA A 241 -24.43 13.62 11.14
CA ALA A 241 -25.75 14.09 10.75
C ALA A 241 -26.88 13.10 11.11
N LYS A 242 -26.67 11.78 10.98
CA LYS A 242 -27.66 10.75 11.32
C LYS A 242 -27.81 10.58 12.83
N LYS A 243 -26.71 10.69 13.61
CA LYS A 243 -26.77 10.72 15.08
C LYS A 243 -27.55 11.90 15.62
N SER A 244 -27.34 13.09 15.05
CA SER A 244 -28.09 14.30 15.40
C SER A 244 -29.58 14.16 15.08
N ALA A 245 -29.92 13.63 13.90
CA ALA A 245 -31.30 13.42 13.47
C ALA A 245 -32.03 12.35 14.30
N ALA A 246 -31.38 11.22 14.61
CA ALA A 246 -31.95 10.18 15.46
C ALA A 246 -32.19 10.67 16.90
N SER A 247 -31.21 11.39 17.47
CA SER A 247 -31.33 12.00 18.80
C SER A 247 -32.37 13.12 18.86
N ALA A 248 -32.56 13.89 17.77
CA ALA A 248 -33.64 14.88 17.67
C ALA A 248 -35.02 14.22 17.53
N ALA A 249 -35.14 13.14 16.75
CA ALA A 249 -36.39 12.40 16.59
C ALA A 249 -36.85 11.70 17.88
N GLU A 250 -35.91 11.26 18.72
CA GLU A 250 -36.21 10.61 20.01
C GLU A 250 -36.60 11.63 21.08
N ARG A 251 -36.01 12.83 21.06
CA ARG A 251 -36.41 13.97 21.93
C ARG A 251 -37.75 14.61 21.53
N GLY A 252 -38.22 14.40 20.31
CA GLY A 252 -39.53 14.88 19.84
C GLY A 252 -40.70 13.91 20.11
N ARG A 253 -40.44 12.74 20.70
CA ARG A 253 -41.45 11.71 21.06
C ARG A 253 -41.72 11.59 22.56
N LEU A 254 -41.06 12.41 23.39
CA LEU A 254 -41.30 12.57 24.83
C LEU A 254 -42.07 13.87 25.07
#